data_AF-A0ABD1I2M5-F1
#
_entry.id   AF-A0ABD1I2M5-F1
#
_cell.length_a   1.000
_cell.length_b   1.000
_cell.length_c   1.000
_cell.angle_alpha   90.00
_cell.angle_beta   90.00
_cell.angle_gamma   90.00
#
_symmetry.space_group_name_H-M   'P 1'
#
loop_
_entity.id
_entity.type
_entity.pdbx_description
1 polymer ?
#
loop_
_entity_poly.entity_id
_entity_poly.type
_entity_poly.pdbx_seq_one_letter_code
_entity_poly.pdbx_strand_id
1 'polypeptide(L)'
;MYLEDRTVRLQLWDTAGQERFRSLIPSYIRDSSVAVIVYDVASRKTFLNTAKWIEDVRNERGRDIIIVLVGNKTDMVDKRQVSFEEAEAKARDFSVMFIETSAGNSFNIKFKVFVPVMSENLVPILANDGYHRPLYKLKRSHWWTFVVINILFLIVGQAVAVLLGRFYYDKGGNSKWMATLVQTAAFPLLFIPYLFLRSPDESTSLSVPPSTRLIIIIYIVLGVIIAGDNMLYSMGLLYLSASTYSLICATQLAFNAVFAFFINRQKFTALILNSVIILSLSAALLATNDGSDKPSGVSGGEYILGVFTTLAASALYSLVLSLMQLTFEKVLKKETFSIVLDMQIYTSIVATCITVVGLFASGEWRTIRGEMDSFGSGEVSYIMTLVWTAVAWQICSVGVVGLIFVVSSLFSNVISTLSLAVTPIASLVVFHDKMNGVKIIAMLLAFWGFASYIYQNYLDDLEVRKNQTESSDATNTSDPC
;
A
#
# COMPACT_ATOMS: atom_id res chain seq x y z
N MET A 1 -14.22 -8.23 -1.14
CA MET A 1 -15.67 -8.01 -0.92
C MET A 1 -15.80 -7.13 0.33
N TYR A 2 -16.69 -6.16 0.31
CA TYR A 2 -17.00 -5.33 1.48
C TYR A 2 -18.25 -5.90 2.14
N LEU A 3 -18.13 -6.34 3.40
CA LEU A 3 -19.23 -6.84 4.23
C LEU A 3 -19.40 -5.85 5.37
N GLU A 4 -20.44 -5.01 5.27
CA GLU A 4 -20.79 -3.94 6.21
C GLU A 4 -19.62 -2.96 6.48
N ASP A 5 -18.66 -3.36 7.33
CA ASP A 5 -17.47 -2.58 7.73
C ASP A 5 -16.12 -3.33 7.56
N ARG A 6 -16.10 -4.50 6.91
CA ARG A 6 -14.88 -5.32 6.74
C ARG A 6 -14.54 -5.58 5.27
N THR A 7 -13.28 -5.36 4.91
CA THR A 7 -12.73 -5.76 3.61
C THR A 7 -12.23 -7.20 3.71
N VAL A 8 -12.96 -8.15 3.13
CA VAL A 8 -12.55 -9.55 3.09
C VAL A 8 -11.93 -9.87 1.73
N ARG A 9 -10.69 -10.37 1.73
CA ARG A 9 -10.03 -10.92 0.54
C ARG A 9 -10.52 -12.35 0.33
N LEU A 10 -11.46 -12.49 -0.59
CA LEU A 10 -12.03 -13.79 -0.97
C LEU A 10 -11.17 -14.43 -2.07
N GLN A 11 -10.78 -15.69 -1.87
CA GLN A 11 -10.21 -16.52 -2.93
C GLN A 11 -11.28 -17.52 -3.35
N LEU A 12 -11.70 -17.44 -4.61
CA LEU A 12 -12.71 -18.33 -5.19
C LEU A 12 -12.01 -19.31 -6.12
N TRP A 13 -12.29 -20.59 -5.89
CA TRP A 13 -11.81 -21.69 -6.73
C TRP A 13 -13.02 -22.33 -7.39
N ASP A 14 -13.15 -22.16 -8.70
CA ASP A 14 -14.17 -22.86 -9.49
C ASP A 14 -13.59 -24.19 -9.98
N THR A 15 -14.06 -25.29 -9.40
CA THR A 15 -13.63 -26.62 -9.81
C THR A 15 -14.60 -27.14 -10.87
N ALA A 16 -14.11 -27.39 -12.08
CA ALA A 16 -14.91 -28.05 -13.10
C ALA A 16 -15.36 -29.43 -12.59
N GLY A 17 -16.66 -29.63 -12.37
CA GLY A 17 -17.26 -30.90 -11.90
C GLY A 17 -17.18 -32.06 -12.89
N GLN A 18 -16.28 -31.99 -13.89
CA GLN A 18 -16.03 -33.08 -14.83
C GLN A 18 -15.10 -34.12 -14.22
N GLU A 19 -15.41 -35.39 -14.46
CA GLU A 19 -14.65 -36.51 -13.88
C GLU A 19 -13.17 -36.53 -14.27
N ARG A 20 -12.80 -35.91 -15.40
CA ARG A 20 -11.41 -35.80 -15.87
C ARG A 20 -10.51 -34.92 -15.00
N PHE A 21 -11.07 -34.05 -14.16
CA PHE A 21 -10.32 -33.18 -13.24
C PHE A 21 -10.46 -33.60 -11.77
N ARG A 22 -11.06 -34.77 -11.49
CA ARG A 22 -11.30 -35.25 -10.12
C ARG A 22 -10.04 -35.38 -9.27
N SER A 23 -8.89 -35.67 -9.87
CA SER A 23 -7.62 -35.80 -9.15
C SER A 23 -7.12 -34.48 -8.55
N LEU A 24 -7.60 -33.32 -9.03
CA LEU A 24 -7.19 -32.01 -8.54
C LEU A 24 -8.11 -31.48 -7.42
N ILE A 25 -9.31 -32.04 -7.26
CA ILE A 25 -10.32 -31.51 -6.34
C ILE A 25 -9.91 -31.60 -4.87
N PRO A 26 -9.29 -32.69 -4.37
CA PRO A 26 -8.81 -32.76 -3.00
C PRO A 26 -7.87 -31.62 -2.59
N SER A 27 -7.00 -31.15 -3.50
CA SER A 27 -6.06 -30.06 -3.17
C SER A 27 -6.77 -28.71 -3.01
N TYR A 28 -7.86 -28.46 -3.74
CA TYR A 28 -8.68 -27.25 -3.58
C TYR A 28 -9.54 -27.28 -2.31
N ILE A 29 -9.99 -28.46 -1.87
CA ILE A 29 -10.83 -28.60 -0.67
C ILE A 29 -10.01 -28.43 0.62
N ARG A 30 -8.76 -28.94 0.66
CA ARG A 30 -7.95 -29.03 1.88
C ARG A 30 -7.75 -27.71 2.63
N ASP A 31 -7.61 -26.59 1.91
CA ASP A 31 -7.36 -25.26 2.48
C ASP A 31 -8.60 -24.34 2.41
N SER A 32 -9.77 -24.89 2.06
CA SER A 32 -11.01 -24.12 1.94
C SER A 32 -11.71 -23.93 3.29
N SER A 33 -12.16 -22.70 3.57
CA SER A 33 -12.98 -22.37 4.75
C SER A 33 -14.48 -22.59 4.51
N VAL A 34 -14.92 -22.52 3.25
CA VAL A 34 -16.31 -22.70 2.84
C VAL A 34 -16.33 -23.52 1.56
N ALA A 35 -17.25 -24.48 1.47
CA ALA A 35 -17.54 -25.24 0.25
C ALA A 35 -18.96 -24.94 -0.22
N VAL A 36 -19.11 -24.57 -1.50
CA VAL A 36 -20.41 -24.34 -2.14
C VAL A 36 -20.67 -25.48 -3.12
N ILE A 37 -21.67 -26.30 -2.84
CA ILE A 37 -22.04 -27.46 -3.65
C ILE A 37 -23.30 -27.12 -4.42
N VAL A 38 -23.17 -27.00 -5.74
CA VAL A 38 -24.25 -26.55 -6.61
C VAL A 38 -24.87 -27.73 -7.36
N TYR A 39 -26.19 -27.82 -7.39
CA TYR A 39 -26.94 -28.74 -8.25
C TYR A 39 -27.95 -27.99 -9.14
N ASP A 40 -28.44 -28.65 -10.17
CA ASP A 40 -29.44 -28.12 -11.09
C ASP A 40 -30.83 -28.60 -10.68
N VAL A 41 -31.76 -27.69 -10.36
CA VAL A 41 -33.12 -28.05 -9.94
C VAL A 41 -33.93 -28.77 -11.02
N ALA A 42 -33.54 -28.63 -12.29
CA ALA A 42 -34.12 -29.33 -13.43
C ALA A 42 -33.48 -30.71 -13.70
N SER A 43 -32.53 -31.15 -12.86
CA SER A 43 -31.84 -32.43 -13.03
C SER A 43 -31.71 -33.20 -11.72
N ARG A 44 -32.61 -34.18 -11.51
CA ARG A 44 -32.61 -35.07 -10.35
C ARG A 44 -31.26 -35.78 -10.13
N LYS A 45 -30.59 -36.15 -11.21
CA LYS A 45 -29.26 -36.81 -11.16
C LYS A 45 -28.21 -35.94 -10.46
N THR A 46 -28.21 -34.62 -10.72
CA THR A 46 -27.25 -33.71 -10.08
C THR A 46 -27.52 -33.55 -8.59
N PHE A 47 -28.80 -33.54 -8.19
CA PHE A 47 -29.22 -33.49 -6.80
C PHE A 47 -28.83 -34.76 -6.03
N LEU A 48 -28.98 -35.96 -6.61
CA LEU A 48 -28.55 -37.20 -5.96
C LEU A 48 -27.03 -37.20 -5.68
N ASN A 49 -26.24 -36.70 -6.64
CA ASN A 49 -24.78 -36.63 -6.52
C ASN A 49 -24.26 -35.68 -5.42
N THR A 50 -25.07 -34.75 -4.90
CA THR A 50 -24.61 -33.82 -3.86
C THR A 50 -24.21 -34.50 -2.57
N ALA A 51 -24.80 -35.66 -2.25
CA ALA A 51 -24.44 -36.44 -1.06
C ALA A 51 -22.96 -36.87 -1.09
N LYS A 52 -22.51 -37.36 -2.26
CA LYS A 52 -21.11 -37.74 -2.47
C LYS A 52 -20.18 -36.54 -2.33
N TRP A 53 -20.54 -35.38 -2.88
CA TRP A 53 -19.73 -34.18 -2.76
C TRP A 53 -19.63 -33.66 -1.32
N ILE A 54 -20.71 -33.74 -0.55
CA ILE A 54 -20.71 -33.37 0.88
C ILE A 54 -19.77 -34.29 1.66
N GLU A 55 -19.79 -35.58 1.37
CA GLU A 55 -18.93 -36.57 2.00
C GLU A 55 -17.46 -36.39 1.61
N ASP A 56 -17.16 -36.19 0.32
CA ASP A 56 -15.81 -35.90 -0.17
C ASP A 56 -15.22 -34.65 0.51
N VAL A 57 -16.02 -33.60 0.66
CA VAL A 57 -15.60 -32.37 1.35
C VAL A 57 -15.30 -32.62 2.83
N ARG A 58 -16.14 -33.41 3.51
CA ARG A 58 -15.96 -33.76 4.92
C ARG A 58 -14.76 -34.69 5.15
N ASN A 59 -14.47 -35.57 4.21
CA ASN A 59 -13.34 -36.48 4.29
C ASN A 59 -12.00 -35.74 4.13
N GLU A 60 -11.94 -34.73 3.27
CA GLU A 60 -10.72 -33.95 3.03
C GLU A 60 -10.46 -32.85 4.08
N ARG A 61 -11.52 -32.17 4.56
CA ARG A 61 -11.38 -31.01 5.46
C ARG A 61 -11.81 -31.27 6.92
N GLY A 62 -12.62 -32.28 7.16
CA GLY A 62 -13.27 -32.52 8.45
C GLY A 62 -14.66 -31.88 8.55
N ARG A 63 -15.29 -32.00 9.72
CA ARG A 63 -16.68 -31.53 9.94
C ARG A 63 -16.79 -30.03 10.23
N ASP A 64 -15.67 -29.35 10.45
CA ASP A 64 -15.63 -27.92 10.81
C ASP A 64 -15.75 -26.98 9.59
N ILE A 65 -15.77 -27.53 8.37
CA ILE A 65 -15.97 -26.73 7.16
C ILE A 65 -17.44 -26.34 7.00
N ILE A 66 -17.68 -25.07 6.68
CA ILE A 66 -19.01 -24.59 6.32
C ILE A 66 -19.36 -25.10 4.91
N ILE A 67 -20.45 -25.84 4.80
CA ILE A 67 -20.96 -26.34 3.52
C ILE A 67 -22.30 -25.66 3.20
N VAL A 68 -22.42 -25.15 1.98
CA VAL A 68 -23.64 -24.53 1.45
C VAL A 68 -24.10 -25.32 0.24
N LEU A 69 -25.27 -25.96 0.35
CA LEU A 69 -25.97 -26.60 -0.74
C LEU A 69 -26.75 -25.54 -1.53
N VAL A 70 -26.52 -25.47 -2.84
CA VAL A 70 -27.15 -24.47 -3.71
C VAL A 70 -27.93 -25.13 -4.83
N GLY A 71 -29.25 -24.92 -4.86
CA GLY A 71 -30.12 -25.30 -5.97
C GLY A 71 -30.14 -24.21 -7.04
N ASN A 72 -29.48 -24.42 -8.17
CA ASN A 72 -29.38 -23.45 -9.26
C ASN A 72 -30.42 -23.73 -10.37
N LYS A 73 -30.67 -22.72 -11.22
CA LYS A 73 -31.64 -22.71 -12.33
C LYS A 73 -33.11 -22.70 -11.91
N THR A 74 -33.42 -22.00 -10.82
CA THR A 74 -34.80 -21.90 -10.32
C THR A 74 -35.78 -21.22 -11.27
N ASP A 75 -35.26 -20.51 -12.29
CA ASP A 75 -36.00 -19.98 -13.42
C ASP A 75 -36.66 -21.04 -14.31
N MET A 76 -36.15 -22.29 -14.30
CA MET A 76 -36.71 -23.39 -15.10
C MET A 76 -37.87 -24.10 -14.39
N VAL A 77 -38.91 -23.34 -14.03
CA VAL A 77 -40.06 -23.82 -13.23
C VAL A 77 -40.71 -25.05 -13.87
N ASP A 78 -40.98 -25.01 -15.18
CA ASP A 78 -41.65 -26.09 -15.93
C ASP A 78 -40.83 -27.39 -16.03
N LYS A 79 -39.52 -27.30 -15.79
CA LYS A 79 -38.59 -28.44 -15.85
C LYS A 79 -38.07 -28.85 -14.49
N ARG A 80 -38.58 -28.25 -13.40
CA ARG A 80 -38.13 -28.55 -12.03
C ARG A 80 -38.41 -30.02 -11.70
N GLN A 81 -37.37 -30.74 -11.29
CA GLN A 81 -37.43 -32.15 -10.87
C GLN A 81 -37.18 -32.34 -9.37
N VAL A 82 -36.77 -31.28 -8.67
CA VAL A 82 -36.46 -31.28 -7.24
C VAL A 82 -37.20 -30.12 -6.58
N SER A 83 -38.06 -30.43 -5.60
CA SER A 83 -38.80 -29.40 -4.87
C SER A 83 -37.91 -28.71 -3.84
N PHE A 84 -38.32 -27.52 -3.39
CA PHE A 84 -37.59 -26.79 -2.36
C PHE A 84 -37.54 -27.59 -1.05
N GLU A 85 -38.67 -28.18 -0.66
CA GLU A 85 -38.84 -28.94 0.59
C GLU A 85 -37.96 -30.19 0.59
N GLU A 86 -37.83 -30.87 -0.55
CA GLU A 86 -36.96 -32.04 -0.69
C GLU A 86 -35.48 -31.66 -0.51
N ALA A 87 -35.05 -30.56 -1.13
CA ALA A 87 -33.68 -30.09 -1.02
C ALA A 87 -33.35 -29.56 0.37
N GLU A 88 -34.31 -28.89 1.01
CA GLU A 88 -34.19 -28.40 2.38
C GLU A 88 -34.16 -29.56 3.39
N ALA A 89 -34.98 -30.60 3.20
CA ALA A 89 -34.92 -31.82 4.00
C ALA A 89 -33.55 -32.48 3.92
N LYS A 90 -33.01 -32.63 2.70
CA LYS A 90 -31.66 -33.17 2.51
C LYS A 90 -30.60 -32.30 3.20
N ALA A 91 -30.71 -30.98 3.12
CA ALA A 91 -29.76 -30.10 3.78
C ALA A 91 -29.81 -30.22 5.31
N ARG A 92 -31.00 -30.39 5.89
CA ARG A 92 -31.18 -30.70 7.32
C ARG A 92 -30.55 -32.04 7.70
N ASP A 93 -30.79 -33.08 6.92
CA ASP A 93 -30.22 -34.43 7.16
C ASP A 93 -28.70 -34.40 7.17
N PHE A 94 -28.10 -33.65 6.24
CA PHE A 94 -26.67 -33.47 6.19
C PHE A 94 -26.17 -32.38 7.15
N SER A 95 -27.02 -31.62 7.84
CA SER A 95 -26.64 -30.46 8.68
C SER A 95 -25.77 -29.45 7.92
N VAL A 96 -26.22 -29.05 6.73
CA VAL A 96 -25.56 -28.06 5.86
C VAL A 96 -26.54 -26.92 5.54
N MET A 97 -26.03 -25.75 5.14
CA MET A 97 -26.89 -24.64 4.75
C MET A 97 -27.50 -24.90 3.37
N PHE A 98 -28.69 -24.34 3.10
CA PHE A 98 -29.38 -24.47 1.82
C PHE A 98 -29.89 -23.13 1.28
N ILE A 99 -29.66 -22.90 -0.01
CA ILE A 99 -30.09 -21.70 -0.74
C ILE A 99 -30.48 -22.08 -2.18
N GLU A 100 -31.47 -21.41 -2.75
CA GLU A 100 -31.80 -21.51 -4.17
C GLU A 100 -31.36 -20.27 -4.96
N THR A 101 -30.86 -20.46 -6.18
CA THR A 101 -30.36 -19.40 -7.08
C THR A 101 -30.80 -19.61 -8.53
N SER A 102 -30.79 -18.53 -9.32
CA SER A 102 -30.84 -18.60 -10.77
C SER A 102 -29.68 -17.81 -11.37
N ALA A 103 -28.73 -18.53 -11.96
CA ALA A 103 -27.65 -17.93 -12.74
C ALA A 103 -28.17 -17.14 -13.96
N GLY A 104 -29.25 -17.60 -14.60
CA GLY A 104 -29.82 -16.98 -15.80
C GLY A 104 -30.46 -15.61 -15.52
N ASN A 105 -31.16 -15.48 -14.38
CA ASN A 105 -31.88 -14.26 -14.01
C ASN A 105 -31.15 -13.45 -12.93
N SER A 106 -29.88 -13.78 -12.63
CA SER A 106 -29.11 -13.14 -11.54
C SER A 106 -29.74 -13.22 -10.14
N PHE A 107 -30.67 -14.16 -9.92
CA PHE A 107 -31.43 -14.30 -8.67
C PHE A 107 -30.60 -14.97 -7.57
N ASN A 108 -30.53 -14.34 -6.39
CA ASN A 108 -29.80 -14.78 -5.18
C ASN A 108 -28.28 -14.96 -5.30
N ILE A 109 -27.64 -14.56 -6.40
CA ILE A 109 -26.19 -14.75 -6.62
C ILE A 109 -25.35 -13.83 -5.72
N LYS A 110 -25.74 -12.55 -5.57
CA LYS A 110 -24.93 -11.53 -4.88
C LYS A 110 -25.26 -11.37 -3.38
N PHE A 111 -26.54 -11.47 -3.00
CA PHE A 111 -27.03 -11.06 -1.67
C PHE A 111 -27.30 -12.21 -0.69
N LYS A 112 -27.55 -13.45 -1.14
CA LYS A 112 -27.88 -14.58 -0.24
C LYS A 112 -26.81 -15.68 -0.19
N VAL A 113 -26.08 -15.96 -1.27
CA VAL A 113 -25.02 -16.98 -1.23
C VAL A 113 -23.77 -16.52 -0.48
N PHE A 114 -23.36 -15.26 -0.68
CA PHE A 114 -22.08 -14.78 -0.15
C PHE A 114 -22.21 -13.91 1.11
N VAL A 115 -23.30 -13.19 1.32
CA VAL A 115 -23.40 -12.24 2.45
C VAL A 115 -23.71 -12.93 3.79
N PRO A 116 -24.78 -13.74 3.93
CA PRO A 116 -25.15 -14.40 5.20
C PRO A 116 -24.15 -15.48 5.62
N VAL A 117 -23.63 -16.27 4.67
CA VAL A 117 -22.58 -17.28 4.92
C VAL A 117 -21.34 -16.63 5.54
N MET A 118 -21.02 -15.40 5.11
CA MET A 118 -19.87 -14.66 5.60
C MET A 118 -20.18 -13.91 6.90
N SER A 119 -21.34 -13.23 7.03
CA SER A 119 -21.68 -12.40 8.19
C SER A 119 -22.16 -13.21 9.41
N GLU A 120 -22.97 -14.25 9.22
CA GLU A 120 -23.61 -14.99 10.31
C GLU A 120 -22.80 -16.21 10.77
N ASN A 121 -21.97 -16.79 9.90
CA ASN A 121 -21.27 -18.05 10.20
C ASN A 121 -19.75 -17.90 10.16
N LEU A 122 -19.20 -17.28 9.10
CA LEU A 122 -17.73 -17.13 9.00
C LEU A 122 -17.18 -16.06 9.94
N VAL A 123 -17.83 -14.90 10.08
CA VAL A 123 -17.38 -13.80 10.96
C VAL A 123 -17.34 -14.19 12.45
N PRO A 124 -18.33 -14.91 13.02
CA PRO A 124 -18.26 -15.39 14.39
C PRO A 124 -17.20 -16.48 14.59
N ILE A 125 -17.05 -17.42 13.67
CA ILE A 125 -16.00 -18.47 13.74
C ILE A 125 -14.61 -17.85 13.64
N LEU A 126 -14.40 -16.90 12.71
CA LEU A 126 -13.18 -16.10 12.64
C LEU A 126 -12.95 -15.21 13.88
N ALA A 127 -13.99 -14.91 14.64
CA ALA A 127 -13.91 -14.14 15.88
C ALA A 127 -13.68 -15.03 17.13
N ASN A 128 -14.06 -16.31 17.07
CA ASN A 128 -13.97 -17.27 18.19
C ASN A 128 -12.74 -18.18 18.11
N ASP A 129 -12.22 -18.46 16.90
CA ASP A 129 -10.96 -19.18 16.68
C ASP A 129 -9.73 -18.31 16.93
N GLY A 130 -9.61 -17.67 18.10
CA GLY A 130 -8.37 -17.06 18.59
C GLY A 130 -7.59 -16.12 17.66
N TYR A 131 -8.17 -15.73 16.51
CA TYR A 131 -7.56 -14.87 15.50
C TYR A 131 -7.79 -13.43 15.99
N HIS A 132 -7.03 -13.08 17.02
CA HIS A 132 -6.84 -11.70 17.46
C HIS A 132 -6.18 -10.91 16.33
N ARG A 133 -7.00 -10.48 15.37
CA ARG A 133 -6.65 -9.47 14.37
C ARG A 133 -6.81 -8.07 15.01
N PRO A 134 -5.75 -7.30 15.27
CA PRO A 134 -5.88 -6.14 16.18
C PRO A 134 -6.49 -4.88 15.55
N LEU A 135 -6.43 -4.73 14.21
CA LEU A 135 -6.80 -3.46 13.57
C LEU A 135 -8.26 -3.33 13.11
N TYR A 136 -9.01 -4.43 13.02
CA TYR A 136 -10.41 -4.39 12.54
C TYR A 136 -11.41 -3.93 13.61
N LYS A 137 -10.99 -3.84 14.89
CA LYS A 137 -11.83 -3.36 16.01
C LYS A 137 -11.74 -1.85 16.24
N LEU A 138 -10.90 -1.12 15.50
CA LEU A 138 -10.85 0.33 15.60
C LEU A 138 -12.16 0.90 15.02
N LYS A 139 -13.00 1.50 15.89
CA LYS A 139 -14.12 2.35 15.45
C LYS A 139 -13.64 3.24 14.31
N ARG A 140 -14.46 3.43 13.27
CA ARG A 140 -14.15 4.25 12.07
C ARG A 140 -13.47 5.59 12.41
N SER A 141 -13.85 6.21 13.54
CA SER A 141 -13.19 7.41 14.07
C SER A 141 -11.69 7.21 14.33
N HIS A 142 -11.28 6.15 15.03
CA HIS A 142 -9.88 5.90 15.34
C HIS A 142 -9.06 5.52 14.11
N TRP A 143 -9.67 4.85 13.12
CA TRP A 143 -9.01 4.59 11.83
C TRP A 143 -8.69 5.92 11.11
N TRP A 144 -9.66 6.84 11.03
CA TRP A 144 -9.44 8.16 10.46
C TRP A 144 -8.42 8.98 11.25
N THR A 145 -8.46 8.93 12.58
CA THR A 145 -7.41 9.54 13.43
C THR A 145 -6.03 9.01 13.04
N PHE A 146 -5.91 7.69 12.84
CA PHE A 146 -4.66 7.07 12.45
C PHE A 146 -4.17 7.52 11.07
N VAL A 147 -5.05 7.55 10.07
CA VAL A 147 -4.73 8.05 8.72
C VAL A 147 -4.29 9.51 8.78
N VAL A 148 -5.02 10.36 9.51
CA VAL A 148 -4.71 11.80 9.64
C VAL A 148 -3.35 12.01 10.31
N ILE A 149 -3.04 11.28 11.39
CA ILE A 149 -1.74 11.37 12.07
C ILE A 149 -0.60 11.01 11.09
N ASN A 150 -0.75 9.94 10.32
CA ASN A 150 0.29 9.53 9.37
C ASN A 150 0.44 10.53 8.20
N ILE A 151 -0.67 11.12 7.72
CA ILE A 151 -0.63 12.22 6.74
C ILE A 151 0.15 13.41 7.30
N LEU A 152 -0.12 13.81 8.56
CA LEU A 152 0.57 14.92 9.21
C LEU A 152 2.06 14.63 9.38
N PHE A 153 2.43 13.43 9.83
CA PHE A 153 3.81 13.00 9.98
C PHE A 153 4.56 13.05 8.65
N LEU A 154 3.93 12.57 7.58
CA LEU A 154 4.49 12.61 6.23
C LEU A 154 4.68 14.06 5.76
N ILE A 155 3.62 14.89 5.77
CA ILE A 155 3.68 16.25 5.19
C ILE A 155 4.68 17.12 5.96
N VAL A 156 4.56 17.15 7.29
CA VAL A 156 5.41 17.99 8.14
C VAL A 156 6.85 17.48 8.13
N GLY A 157 7.04 16.17 8.31
CA GLY A 157 8.37 15.57 8.33
C GLY A 157 9.12 15.77 7.02
N GLN A 158 8.46 15.56 5.87
CA GLN A 158 9.08 15.72 4.56
C GLN A 158 9.44 17.19 4.26
N ALA A 159 8.52 18.13 4.53
CA ALA A 159 8.80 19.54 4.32
C ALA A 159 9.97 20.03 5.19
N VAL A 160 9.96 19.71 6.49
CA VAL A 160 11.05 20.10 7.41
C VAL A 160 12.37 19.47 7.00
N ALA A 161 12.38 18.19 6.65
CA ALA A 161 13.61 17.48 6.29
C ALA A 161 14.24 18.02 4.99
N VAL A 162 13.43 18.32 3.97
CA VAL A 162 13.92 18.91 2.71
C VAL A 162 14.48 20.31 2.93
N LEU A 163 13.78 21.15 3.73
CA LEU A 163 14.25 22.50 4.03
C LEU A 163 15.55 22.47 4.84
N LEU A 164 15.63 21.66 5.90
CA LEU A 164 16.86 21.55 6.70
C LEU A 164 18.03 20.95 5.90
N GLY A 165 17.77 19.96 5.04
CA GLY A 165 18.77 19.43 4.12
C GLY A 165 19.28 20.50 3.16
N ARG A 166 18.41 21.39 2.68
CA ARG A 166 18.83 22.52 1.85
C ARG A 166 19.62 23.55 2.63
N PHE A 167 19.18 23.89 3.84
CA PHE A 167 19.88 24.78 4.75
C PHE A 167 21.30 24.30 5.06
N TYR A 168 21.48 22.99 5.25
CA TYR A 168 22.80 22.38 5.42
C TYR A 168 23.74 22.71 4.25
N TYR A 169 23.31 22.49 3.00
CA TYR A 169 24.13 22.80 1.83
C TYR A 169 24.37 24.31 1.65
N ASP A 170 23.34 25.15 1.87
CA ASP A 170 23.45 26.61 1.71
C ASP A 170 24.39 27.26 2.73
N LYS A 171 24.59 26.62 3.88
CA LYS A 171 25.48 27.11 4.95
C LYS A 171 26.88 26.50 4.91
N GLY A 172 27.23 25.75 3.87
CA GLY A 172 28.58 25.23 3.65
C GLY A 172 28.76 23.75 3.96
N GLY A 173 27.68 23.02 4.25
CA GLY A 173 27.71 21.57 4.26
C GLY A 173 28.06 21.01 2.88
N ASN A 174 28.94 20.02 2.82
CA ASN A 174 29.44 19.47 1.55
C ASN A 174 29.51 17.94 1.56
N SER A 175 29.51 17.30 2.73
CA SER A 175 29.49 15.85 2.82
C SER A 175 28.17 15.27 2.32
N LYS A 176 28.26 14.46 1.27
CA LYS A 176 27.14 13.79 0.61
C LYS A 176 26.72 12.58 1.42
N TRP A 177 27.70 11.86 1.97
CA TRP A 177 27.45 10.71 2.84
C TRP A 177 26.86 11.12 4.19
N MET A 178 27.23 12.27 4.74
CA MET A 178 26.60 12.79 5.95
C MET A 178 25.12 13.12 5.71
N ALA A 179 24.82 13.84 4.63
CA ALA A 179 23.44 14.14 4.23
C ALA A 179 22.63 12.87 3.93
N THR A 180 23.28 11.82 3.40
CA THR A 180 22.66 10.51 3.16
C THR A 180 22.39 9.77 4.49
N LEU A 181 23.36 9.80 5.40
CA LEU A 181 23.30 9.12 6.69
C LEU A 181 22.15 9.64 7.54
N VAL A 182 21.99 10.96 7.65
CA VAL A 182 20.96 11.57 8.50
C VAL A 182 19.55 11.13 8.12
N GLN A 183 19.28 10.77 6.87
CA GLN A 183 17.94 10.29 6.45
C GLN A 183 17.51 9.01 7.20
N THR A 184 18.46 8.20 7.66
CA THR A 184 18.17 6.93 8.37
C THR A 184 18.74 6.84 9.79
N ALA A 185 19.69 7.71 10.15
CA ALA A 185 20.43 7.62 11.41
C ALA A 185 19.58 7.71 12.69
N ALA A 186 18.41 8.36 12.63
CA ALA A 186 17.52 8.51 13.80
C ALA A 186 16.59 7.30 14.04
N PHE A 187 16.77 6.19 13.32
CA PHE A 187 16.00 4.96 13.54
C PHE A 187 15.95 4.48 15.02
N PRO A 188 16.96 4.72 15.90
CA PRO A 188 16.86 4.30 17.29
C PRO A 188 15.69 4.93 18.05
N LEU A 189 15.22 6.11 17.63
CA LEU A 189 14.07 6.77 18.23
C LEU A 189 12.78 5.95 18.06
N LEU A 190 12.72 5.09 17.04
CA LEU A 190 11.57 4.23 16.77
C LEU A 190 11.45 3.07 17.78
N PHE A 191 12.51 2.76 18.53
CA PHE A 191 12.40 1.78 19.63
C PHE A 191 11.51 2.29 20.77
N ILE A 192 11.40 3.61 20.97
CA ILE A 192 10.54 4.17 22.01
C ILE A 192 9.08 3.74 21.81
N PRO A 193 8.40 4.08 20.69
CA PRO A 193 7.04 3.61 20.45
C PRO A 193 6.97 2.10 20.28
N TYR A 194 8.02 1.43 19.78
CA TYR A 194 8.05 -0.02 19.62
C TYR A 194 7.91 -0.75 20.97
N LEU A 195 8.59 -0.28 22.01
CA LEU A 195 8.50 -0.87 23.34
C LEU A 195 7.10 -0.73 23.96
N PHE A 196 6.41 0.38 23.72
CA PHE A 196 5.04 0.60 24.21
C PHE A 196 3.99 -0.23 23.44
N LEU A 197 4.26 -0.55 22.17
CA LEU A 197 3.33 -1.24 21.27
C LEU A 197 3.53 -2.75 21.21
N ARG A 198 4.61 -3.26 21.81
CA ARG A 198 4.89 -4.70 21.88
C ARG A 198 4.12 -5.33 23.04
N SER A 199 3.04 -6.06 22.73
CA SER A 199 2.34 -6.87 23.73
C SER A 199 3.26 -7.97 24.28
N PRO A 200 3.23 -8.27 25.60
CA PRO A 200 4.14 -9.25 26.22
C PRO A 200 3.88 -10.71 25.85
N ASP A 201 2.68 -11.06 25.41
CA ASP A 201 2.27 -12.46 25.26
C ASP A 201 1.84 -12.79 23.83
N GLU A 202 2.74 -13.44 23.09
CA GLU A 202 2.39 -14.19 21.88
C GLU A 202 3.16 -15.53 21.87
N SER A 203 3.15 -16.23 23.02
CA SER A 203 3.38 -17.68 23.00
C SER A 203 2.08 -18.36 22.56
N THR A 204 2.21 -19.36 21.70
CA THR A 204 1.17 -20.24 21.13
C THR A 204 0.31 -19.66 19.98
N SER A 205 0.80 -19.80 18.75
CA SER A 205 -0.07 -20.10 17.61
C SER A 205 0.60 -21.10 16.66
N LEU A 206 -0.16 -22.13 16.27
CA LEU A 206 0.21 -23.28 15.43
C LEU A 206 0.37 -22.94 13.93
N SER A 207 0.69 -21.68 13.60
CA SER A 207 1.01 -21.32 12.22
C SER A 207 2.50 -21.52 11.96
N VAL A 208 2.86 -22.24 10.88
CA VAL A 208 4.24 -22.27 10.38
C VAL A 208 4.71 -20.82 10.26
N PRO A 209 5.69 -20.36 11.05
CA PRO A 209 6.11 -18.98 11.01
C PRO A 209 6.56 -18.64 9.58
N PRO A 210 6.30 -17.41 9.09
CA PRO A 210 6.86 -16.98 7.82
C PRO A 210 8.37 -17.23 7.87
N SER A 211 8.96 -17.72 6.77
CA SER A 211 10.36 -18.12 6.79
C SER A 211 11.21 -16.92 7.21
N THR A 212 11.73 -16.96 8.44
CA THR A 212 12.46 -15.85 9.06
C THR A 212 13.63 -15.41 8.18
N ARG A 213 14.22 -16.36 7.45
CA ARG A 213 15.22 -16.14 6.41
C ARG A 213 14.73 -15.22 5.28
N LEU A 214 13.51 -15.41 4.77
CA LEU A 214 12.96 -14.58 3.71
C LEU A 214 12.72 -13.15 4.20
N ILE A 215 12.19 -12.97 5.41
CA ILE A 215 11.98 -11.65 6.01
C ILE A 215 13.31 -10.90 6.15
N ILE A 216 14.34 -11.57 6.67
CA ILE A 216 15.69 -10.99 6.80
C ILE A 216 16.24 -10.59 5.42
N ILE A 217 16.12 -11.45 4.41
CA ILE A 217 16.54 -11.14 3.03
C ILE A 217 15.81 -9.91 2.51
N ILE A 218 14.49 -9.81 2.72
CA ILE A 218 13.70 -8.67 2.27
C ILE A 218 14.15 -7.38 2.95
N TYR A 219 14.36 -7.38 4.27
CA TYR A 219 14.85 -6.20 4.98
C TYR A 219 16.25 -5.78 4.53
N ILE A 220 17.13 -6.73 4.24
CA ILE A 220 18.46 -6.44 3.68
C ILE A 220 18.32 -5.81 2.30
N VAL A 221 17.57 -6.44 1.39
CA VAL A 221 17.40 -5.94 0.02
C VAL A 221 16.76 -4.55 0.02
N LEU A 222 15.70 -4.34 0.78
CA LEU A 222 15.04 -3.04 0.88
C LEU A 222 15.94 -1.99 1.53
N GLY A 223 16.68 -2.35 2.58
CA GLY A 223 17.64 -1.43 3.21
C GLY A 223 18.79 -1.02 2.27
N VAL A 224 19.28 -1.93 1.43
CA VAL A 224 20.26 -1.62 0.37
C VAL A 224 19.67 -0.64 -0.64
N ILE A 225 18.45 -0.90 -1.11
CA ILE A 225 17.76 -0.01 -2.05
C ILE A 225 17.56 1.38 -1.43
N ILE A 226 17.12 1.45 -0.18
CA ILE A 226 16.92 2.71 0.57
C ILE A 226 18.24 3.48 0.72
N ALA A 227 19.36 2.80 0.99
CA ALA A 227 20.67 3.47 1.06
C ALA A 227 21.05 4.13 -0.28
N GLY A 228 20.79 3.45 -1.39
CA GLY A 228 21.00 3.98 -2.73
C GLY A 228 20.07 5.16 -3.04
N ASP A 229 18.79 5.04 -2.67
CA ASP A 229 17.78 6.09 -2.83
C ASP A 229 18.15 7.38 -2.07
N ASN A 230 18.49 7.24 -0.79
CA ASN A 230 18.93 8.36 0.05
C ASN A 230 20.16 9.07 -0.53
N MET A 231 21.09 8.31 -1.13
CA MET A 231 22.28 8.88 -1.76
C MET A 231 21.91 9.69 -3.01
N LEU A 232 21.03 9.16 -3.86
CA LEU A 232 20.54 9.86 -5.04
C LEU A 232 19.80 11.15 -4.67
N TYR A 233 18.96 11.12 -3.63
CA TYR A 233 18.29 12.32 -3.11
C TYR A 233 19.27 13.35 -2.52
N SER A 234 20.30 12.90 -1.78
CA SER A 234 21.33 13.79 -1.24
C SER A 234 22.11 14.49 -2.35
N MET A 235 22.47 13.75 -3.41
CA MET A 235 23.10 14.31 -4.61
C MET A 235 22.19 15.30 -5.34
N GLY A 236 20.90 15.00 -5.45
CA GLY A 236 19.90 15.90 -6.02
C GLY A 236 19.81 17.23 -5.27
N LEU A 237 19.68 17.16 -3.95
CA LEU A 237 19.52 18.34 -3.10
C LEU A 237 20.78 19.21 -2.99
N LEU A 238 21.96 18.60 -3.16
CA LEU A 238 23.24 19.33 -3.25
C LEU A 238 23.27 20.28 -4.47
N TYR A 239 22.80 19.81 -5.63
CA TYR A 239 22.94 20.54 -6.89
C TYR A 239 21.70 21.36 -7.31
N LEU A 240 20.55 21.11 -6.69
CA LEU A 240 19.27 21.77 -6.99
C LEU A 240 18.77 22.60 -5.81
N SER A 241 18.08 23.72 -6.10
CA SER A 241 17.31 24.43 -5.06
C SER A 241 16.17 23.56 -4.54
N ALA A 242 15.74 23.78 -3.29
CA ALA A 242 14.71 22.95 -2.66
C ALA A 242 13.39 22.95 -3.44
N SER A 243 13.05 24.08 -4.08
CA SER A 243 11.89 24.20 -4.96
C SER A 243 12.03 23.36 -6.25
N THR A 244 13.16 23.44 -6.96
CA THR A 244 13.40 22.62 -8.16
C THR A 244 13.46 21.12 -7.83
N TYR A 245 14.18 20.77 -6.76
CA TYR A 245 14.25 19.41 -6.23
C TYR A 245 12.84 18.83 -5.99
N SER A 246 12.01 19.55 -5.23
CA SER A 246 10.68 19.07 -4.85
C SER A 246 9.75 18.86 -6.04
N LEU A 247 9.81 19.75 -7.03
CA LEU A 247 8.99 19.64 -8.24
C LEU A 247 9.42 18.46 -9.13
N ILE A 248 10.71 18.14 -9.21
CA ILE A 248 11.19 16.95 -9.92
C ILE A 248 10.77 15.69 -9.15
N CYS A 249 10.87 15.70 -7.82
CA CYS A 249 10.41 14.58 -6.98
C CYS A 249 8.93 14.24 -7.20
N ALA A 250 8.09 15.19 -7.59
CA ALA A 250 6.68 14.93 -7.88
C ALA A 250 6.45 13.90 -9.02
N THR A 251 7.46 13.64 -9.86
CA THR A 251 7.44 12.55 -10.86
C THR A 251 7.31 11.16 -10.24
N GLN A 252 7.59 11.00 -8.95
CA GLN A 252 7.38 9.73 -8.24
C GLN A 252 5.95 9.19 -8.40
N LEU A 253 4.94 10.06 -8.52
CA LEU A 253 3.56 9.59 -8.72
C LEU A 253 3.42 8.82 -10.04
N ALA A 254 4.14 9.24 -11.08
CA ALA A 254 4.17 8.57 -12.37
C ALA A 254 4.81 7.17 -12.29
N PHE A 255 5.98 7.09 -11.67
CA PHE A 255 6.68 5.81 -11.50
C PHE A 255 5.90 4.82 -10.64
N ASN A 256 5.26 5.29 -9.57
CA ASN A 256 4.46 4.43 -8.72
C ASN A 256 3.22 3.88 -9.43
N ALA A 257 2.57 4.65 -10.30
CA ALA A 257 1.47 4.12 -11.11
C ALA A 257 1.93 2.93 -11.97
N VAL A 258 3.13 3.01 -12.54
CA VAL A 258 3.74 1.93 -13.33
C VAL A 258 4.08 0.73 -12.43
N PHE A 259 4.81 0.94 -11.33
CA PHE A 259 5.19 -0.15 -10.44
C PHE A 259 3.99 -0.80 -9.76
N ALA A 260 2.99 -0.03 -9.33
CA ALA A 260 1.79 -0.57 -8.70
C ALA A 260 0.92 -1.36 -9.70
N PHE A 261 0.92 -0.99 -10.99
CA PHE A 261 0.29 -1.79 -12.04
C PHE A 261 1.00 -3.16 -12.18
N PHE A 262 2.34 -3.19 -12.31
CA PHE A 262 3.08 -4.44 -12.55
C PHE A 262 3.24 -5.32 -11.30
N ILE A 263 3.52 -4.72 -10.14
CA ILE A 263 3.85 -5.43 -8.90
C ILE A 263 2.59 -5.73 -8.08
N ASN A 264 1.73 -4.71 -7.90
CA ASN A 264 0.55 -4.81 -7.04
C ASN A 264 -0.74 -5.17 -7.81
N ARG A 265 -0.65 -5.34 -9.15
CA ARG A 265 -1.78 -5.64 -10.04
C ARG A 265 -2.94 -4.65 -9.91
N GLN A 266 -2.65 -3.38 -9.63
CA GLN A 266 -3.66 -2.33 -9.62
C GLN A 266 -4.12 -2.02 -11.05
N LYS A 267 -5.36 -1.52 -11.21
CA LYS A 267 -5.89 -1.16 -12.53
C LYS A 267 -5.25 0.15 -13.02
N PHE A 268 -4.77 0.17 -14.26
CA PHE A 268 -4.22 1.37 -14.89
C PHE A 268 -5.30 2.04 -15.74
N THR A 269 -5.67 3.28 -15.40
CA THR A 269 -6.72 4.05 -16.09
C THR A 269 -6.12 5.14 -16.99
N ALA A 270 -6.87 5.60 -17.99
CA ALA A 270 -6.42 6.65 -18.92
C ALA A 270 -6.09 7.98 -18.21
N LEU A 271 -6.76 8.28 -17.09
CA LEU A 271 -6.49 9.49 -16.31
C LEU A 271 -5.24 9.37 -15.41
N ILE A 272 -4.87 8.15 -14.98
CA ILE A 272 -3.56 7.89 -14.37
C ILE A 272 -2.44 8.12 -15.40
N LEU A 273 -2.62 7.64 -16.63
CA LEU A 273 -1.69 7.89 -17.73
C LEU A 273 -1.56 9.39 -18.04
N ASN A 274 -2.68 10.13 -18.04
CA ASN A 274 -2.66 11.58 -18.21
C ASN A 274 -1.87 12.29 -17.08
N SER A 275 -2.07 11.86 -15.83
CA SER A 275 -1.36 12.41 -14.67
C SER A 275 0.15 12.12 -14.75
N VAL A 276 0.53 10.92 -15.19
CA VAL A 276 1.92 10.51 -15.47
C VAL A 276 2.58 11.42 -16.50
N ILE A 277 1.89 11.68 -17.62
CA ILE A 277 2.40 12.52 -18.71
C ILE A 277 2.59 13.96 -18.23
N ILE A 278 1.60 14.54 -17.55
CA ILE A 278 1.65 15.92 -17.04
C ILE A 278 2.80 16.12 -16.05
N LEU A 279 3.00 15.19 -15.12
CA LEU A 279 4.09 15.27 -14.14
C LEU A 279 5.47 15.07 -14.78
N SER A 280 5.55 14.20 -15.79
CA SER A 280 6.78 14.01 -16.56
C SER A 280 7.13 15.26 -17.38
N LEU A 281 6.13 15.92 -17.97
CA LEU A 281 6.29 17.21 -18.66
C LEU A 281 6.72 18.33 -17.71
N SER A 282 6.17 18.37 -16.49
CA SER A 282 6.59 19.32 -15.45
C SER A 282 8.08 19.19 -15.10
N ALA A 283 8.56 17.97 -14.91
CA ALA A 283 9.99 17.74 -14.64
C ALA A 283 10.87 18.03 -15.86
N ALA A 284 10.42 17.67 -17.07
CA ALA A 284 11.14 18.00 -18.30
C ALA A 284 11.27 19.51 -18.50
N LEU A 285 10.22 20.27 -18.20
CA LEU A 285 10.21 21.73 -18.28
C LEU A 285 11.21 22.37 -17.31
N LEU A 286 11.39 21.79 -16.12
CA LEU A 286 12.38 22.27 -15.14
C LEU A 286 13.81 21.90 -15.51
N ALA A 287 13.99 20.75 -16.18
CA ALA A 287 15.29 20.29 -16.66
C ALA A 287 15.85 21.18 -17.77
N THR A 288 14.99 21.77 -18.61
CA THR A 288 15.37 22.63 -19.73
C THR A 288 15.47 24.11 -19.39
N ASN A 289 15.19 24.50 -18.14
CA ASN A 289 15.25 25.90 -17.73
C ASN A 289 16.70 26.36 -17.53
N ASP A 290 17.22 27.18 -18.45
CA ASP A 290 18.59 27.67 -18.45
C ASP A 290 18.87 28.64 -17.28
N GLY A 291 19.48 28.12 -16.22
CA GLY A 291 20.48 28.83 -15.40
C GLY A 291 20.03 29.92 -14.42
N SER A 292 18.76 30.36 -14.42
CA SER A 292 18.34 31.48 -13.54
C SER A 292 18.20 31.13 -12.05
N ASP A 293 18.20 29.83 -11.71
CA ASP A 293 17.77 29.31 -10.40
C ASP A 293 18.72 28.26 -9.80
N LYS A 294 19.94 28.27 -10.32
CA LYS A 294 20.98 27.35 -9.94
C LYS A 294 21.66 27.82 -8.66
N PRO A 295 21.89 26.94 -7.67
CA PRO A 295 22.65 27.30 -6.48
C PRO A 295 24.01 27.91 -6.81
N SER A 296 24.43 28.88 -6.01
CA SER A 296 25.72 29.57 -6.14
C SER A 296 26.88 28.58 -6.16
N GLY A 297 27.73 28.65 -7.19
CA GLY A 297 28.93 27.80 -7.29
C GLY A 297 28.73 26.44 -7.96
N VAL A 298 27.51 26.04 -8.31
CA VAL A 298 27.27 24.82 -9.09
C VAL A 298 27.67 25.05 -10.56
N SER A 299 28.03 24.03 -11.33
CA SER A 299 28.28 24.04 -12.78
C SER A 299 27.08 23.53 -13.60
N GLY A 300 27.02 23.80 -14.91
CA GLY A 300 25.87 23.34 -15.73
C GLY A 300 25.72 21.82 -15.73
N GLY A 301 26.84 21.09 -15.78
CA GLY A 301 26.85 19.63 -15.72
C GLY A 301 26.38 19.08 -14.36
N GLU A 302 26.77 19.72 -13.25
CA GLU A 302 26.32 19.33 -11.91
C GLU A 302 24.81 19.57 -11.72
N TYR A 303 24.26 20.63 -12.29
CA TYR A 303 22.81 20.86 -12.28
C TYR A 303 22.07 19.73 -13.01
N ILE A 304 22.51 19.36 -14.22
CA ILE A 304 21.92 18.25 -14.98
C ILE A 304 22.05 16.92 -14.22
N LEU A 305 23.20 16.68 -13.58
CA LEU A 305 23.39 15.52 -12.72
C LEU A 305 22.40 15.51 -11.55
N GLY A 306 22.15 16.67 -10.93
CA GLY A 306 21.14 16.85 -9.89
C GLY A 306 19.73 16.48 -10.38
N VAL A 307 19.34 16.93 -11.57
CA VAL A 307 18.05 16.57 -12.18
C VAL A 307 17.94 15.06 -12.39
N PHE A 308 18.96 14.44 -12.99
CA PHE A 308 18.95 13.00 -13.29
C PHE A 308 18.92 12.14 -12.03
N THR A 309 19.75 12.46 -11.03
CA THR A 309 19.80 11.74 -9.75
C THR A 309 18.48 11.87 -8.99
N THR A 310 17.85 13.04 -8.99
CA THR A 310 16.53 13.25 -8.37
C THR A 310 15.42 12.47 -9.07
N LEU A 311 15.45 12.40 -10.41
CA LEU A 311 14.51 11.59 -11.19
C LEU A 311 14.69 10.09 -10.91
N ALA A 312 15.93 9.62 -10.85
CA ALA A 312 16.26 8.24 -10.52
C ALA A 312 15.82 7.88 -9.09
N ALA A 313 16.03 8.77 -8.12
CA ALA A 313 15.53 8.62 -6.75
C ALA A 313 14.00 8.51 -6.72
N SER A 314 13.30 9.37 -7.45
CA SER A 314 11.83 9.33 -7.53
C SER A 314 11.28 7.99 -8.05
N ALA A 315 11.98 7.37 -9.01
CA ALA A 315 11.67 6.04 -9.48
C ALA A 315 11.95 4.97 -8.42
N LEU A 316 13.11 5.06 -7.75
CA LEU A 316 13.54 4.09 -6.76
C LEU A 316 12.65 4.13 -5.50
N TYR A 317 12.33 5.33 -5.00
CA TYR A 317 11.35 5.55 -3.93
C TYR A 317 10.00 4.89 -4.26
N SER A 318 9.48 5.11 -5.47
CA SER A 318 8.21 4.52 -5.91
C SER A 318 8.24 2.98 -5.96
N LEU A 319 9.37 2.41 -6.38
CA LEU A 319 9.60 0.98 -6.34
C LEU A 319 9.63 0.47 -4.89
N VAL A 320 10.33 1.16 -3.99
CA VAL A 320 10.39 0.83 -2.55
C VAL A 320 8.97 0.79 -1.97
N LEU A 321 8.15 1.82 -2.19
CA LEU A 321 6.77 1.85 -1.69
C LEU A 321 5.96 0.63 -2.17
N SER A 322 6.10 0.27 -3.45
CA SER A 322 5.41 -0.89 -4.03
C SER A 322 5.89 -2.21 -3.43
N LEU A 323 7.20 -2.39 -3.23
CA LEU A 323 7.79 -3.58 -2.60
C LEU A 323 7.43 -3.68 -1.11
N MET A 324 7.35 -2.55 -0.39
CA MET A 324 6.88 -2.51 1.00
C MET A 324 5.43 -2.99 1.09
N GLN A 325 4.54 -2.50 0.22
CA GLN A 325 3.15 -2.98 0.17
C GLN A 325 3.09 -4.48 -0.12
N LEU A 326 3.83 -4.96 -1.12
CA LEU A 326 3.89 -6.39 -1.44
C LEU A 326 4.35 -7.22 -0.23
N THR A 327 5.34 -6.73 0.51
CA THR A 327 5.88 -7.38 1.71
C THR A 327 4.82 -7.48 2.80
N PHE A 328 4.06 -6.40 3.07
CA PHE A 328 2.95 -6.44 4.02
C PHE A 328 1.89 -7.46 3.61
N GLU A 329 1.45 -7.44 2.34
CA GLU A 329 0.36 -8.28 1.86
C GLU A 329 0.72 -9.76 1.72
N LYS A 330 1.94 -10.08 1.31
CA LYS A 330 2.33 -11.44 0.91
C LYS A 330 3.19 -12.15 1.94
N VAL A 331 4.02 -11.42 2.66
CA VAL A 331 5.07 -12.01 3.52
C VAL A 331 4.73 -11.84 4.98
N LEU A 332 4.57 -10.58 5.42
CA LEU A 332 4.41 -10.28 6.84
C LEU A 332 3.05 -10.75 7.34
N LYS A 333 1.95 -10.58 6.57
CA LYS A 333 0.58 -11.07 6.85
C LYS A 333 0.02 -10.77 8.25
N LYS A 334 0.78 -10.11 9.10
CA LYS A 334 0.45 -9.73 10.47
C LYS A 334 -0.21 -8.35 10.43
N GLU A 335 -1.07 -8.07 11.40
CA GLU A 335 -1.98 -6.92 11.39
C GLU A 335 -1.76 -5.97 12.57
N THR A 336 -0.53 -5.85 13.09
CA THR A 336 -0.19 -4.91 14.16
C THR A 336 0.62 -3.74 13.62
N PHE A 337 0.41 -2.54 14.17
CA PHE A 337 1.23 -1.38 13.81
C PHE A 337 2.71 -1.56 14.20
N SER A 338 3.03 -2.47 15.13
CA SER A 338 4.42 -2.84 15.44
C SER A 338 5.21 -3.29 14.21
N ILE A 339 4.54 -3.82 13.18
CA ILE A 339 5.18 -4.28 11.94
C ILE A 339 5.64 -3.09 11.08
N VAL A 340 4.92 -1.97 11.13
CA VAL A 340 5.37 -0.72 10.48
C VAL A 340 6.69 -0.29 11.11
N LEU A 341 6.78 -0.36 12.44
CA LEU A 341 8.01 -0.06 13.17
C LEU A 341 9.11 -1.10 12.89
N ASP A 342 8.80 -2.40 12.84
CA ASP A 342 9.77 -3.45 12.47
C ASP A 342 10.35 -3.18 11.08
N MET A 343 9.47 -3.01 10.08
CA MET A 343 9.83 -2.71 8.70
C MET A 343 10.76 -1.50 8.63
N GLN A 344 10.43 -0.43 9.36
CA GLN A 344 11.21 0.79 9.35
C GLN A 344 12.54 0.67 10.07
N ILE A 345 12.56 0.06 11.25
CA ILE A 345 13.77 -0.12 12.07
C ILE A 345 14.78 -1.00 11.30
N TYR A 346 14.37 -2.17 10.81
CA TYR A 346 15.30 -3.11 10.20
C TYR A 346 15.84 -2.63 8.86
N THR A 347 15.00 -2.02 8.02
CA THR A 347 15.48 -1.44 6.76
C THR A 347 16.38 -0.22 7.01
N SER A 348 16.07 0.61 8.01
CA SER A 348 16.91 1.76 8.38
C SER A 348 18.24 1.33 9.01
N ILE A 349 18.30 0.24 9.78
CA ILE A 349 19.56 -0.31 10.29
C ILE A 349 20.49 -0.64 9.13
N VAL A 350 19.99 -1.41 8.16
CA VAL A 350 20.78 -1.82 6.98
C VAL A 350 21.24 -0.59 6.20
N ALA A 351 20.33 0.35 5.93
CA ALA A 351 20.66 1.58 5.21
C ALA A 351 21.69 2.43 5.96
N THR A 352 21.55 2.58 7.28
CA THR A 352 22.50 3.28 8.14
C THR A 352 23.87 2.62 8.11
N CYS A 353 23.95 1.28 8.19
CA CYS A 353 25.22 0.57 8.11
C CYS A 353 25.93 0.82 6.77
N ILE A 354 25.21 0.73 5.64
CA ILE A 354 25.78 0.95 4.31
C ILE A 354 26.28 2.39 4.16
N THR A 355 25.50 3.36 4.63
CA THR A 355 25.84 4.78 4.52
C THR A 355 27.00 5.17 5.43
N VAL A 356 27.08 4.60 6.63
CA VAL A 356 28.27 4.73 7.51
C VAL A 356 29.51 4.16 6.81
N VAL A 357 29.43 2.95 6.25
CA VAL A 357 30.56 2.36 5.49
C VAL A 357 30.96 3.27 4.33
N GLY A 358 30.00 3.83 3.59
CA GLY A 358 30.26 4.79 2.52
C GLY A 358 30.92 6.08 3.00
N LEU A 359 30.50 6.62 4.14
CA LEU A 359 31.10 7.80 4.77
C LEU A 359 32.58 7.56 5.15
N PHE A 360 32.89 6.38 5.70
CA PHE A 360 34.26 6.02 6.04
C PHE A 360 35.11 5.72 4.79
N ALA A 361 34.56 4.98 3.83
CA ALA A 361 35.25 4.59 2.60
C ALA A 361 35.55 5.78 1.67
N SER A 362 34.67 6.77 1.62
CA SER A 362 34.89 8.00 0.83
C SER A 362 35.93 8.94 1.44
N GLY A 363 36.23 8.79 2.74
CA GLY A 363 37.13 9.68 3.46
C GLY A 363 36.50 11.02 3.89
N GLU A 364 35.22 11.27 3.56
CA GLU A 364 34.51 12.50 3.94
C GLU A 364 34.42 12.70 5.45
N TRP A 365 34.53 11.62 6.24
CA TRP A 365 34.56 11.71 7.70
C TRP A 365 35.68 12.63 8.24
N ARG A 366 36.79 12.77 7.49
CA ARG A 366 37.93 13.61 7.88
C ARG A 366 37.64 15.10 7.75
N THR A 367 36.73 15.48 6.86
CA THR A 367 36.41 16.88 6.56
C THR A 367 35.24 17.42 7.38
N ILE A 368 34.45 16.55 8.05
CA ILE A 368 33.28 16.95 8.85
C ILE A 368 33.64 17.99 9.92
N ARG A 369 34.77 17.84 10.60
CA ARG A 369 35.18 18.80 11.64
C ARG A 369 35.37 20.19 11.04
N GLY A 370 36.15 20.28 9.97
CA GLY A 370 36.38 21.56 9.28
C GLY A 370 35.11 22.13 8.64
N GLU A 371 34.22 21.27 8.14
CA GLU A 371 32.91 21.67 7.62
C GLU A 371 32.04 22.29 8.73
N MET A 372 31.99 21.66 9.89
CA MET A 372 31.26 22.17 11.07
C MET A 372 31.83 23.50 11.56
N ASP A 373 33.16 23.62 11.63
CA ASP A 373 33.84 24.84 12.07
C ASP A 373 33.63 26.02 11.09
N SER A 374 33.52 25.72 9.78
CA SER A 374 33.30 26.71 8.71
C SER A 374 31.82 26.92 8.36
N PHE A 375 30.90 26.26 9.07
CA PHE A 375 29.48 26.36 8.80
C PHE A 375 28.97 27.78 9.06
N GLY A 376 28.34 28.40 8.07
CA GLY A 376 28.03 29.84 8.10
C GLY A 376 27.07 30.30 9.20
N SER A 377 26.42 29.38 9.92
CA SER A 377 25.56 29.68 11.07
C SER A 377 26.10 29.14 12.41
N GLY A 378 27.35 28.68 12.41
CA GLY A 378 28.06 28.16 13.58
C GLY A 378 27.83 26.66 13.85
N GLU A 379 28.69 26.10 14.70
CA GLU A 379 28.76 24.65 15.00
C GLU A 379 27.46 24.10 15.61
N VAL A 380 26.81 24.85 16.51
CA VAL A 380 25.55 24.41 17.13
C VAL A 380 24.45 24.31 16.09
N SER A 381 24.39 25.26 15.15
CA SER A 381 23.42 25.24 14.07
C SER A 381 23.67 24.06 13.12
N TYR A 382 24.92 23.70 12.86
CA TYR A 382 25.28 22.52 12.08
C TYR A 382 24.70 21.24 12.70
N ILE A 383 25.00 20.99 13.98
CA ILE A 383 24.53 19.81 14.71
C ILE A 383 23.00 19.78 14.76
N MET A 384 22.37 20.90 15.10
CA MET A 384 20.90 20.99 15.16
C MET A 384 20.25 20.71 13.81
N THR A 385 20.86 21.17 12.71
CA THR A 385 20.38 20.90 11.35
C THR A 385 20.41 19.40 11.06
N LEU A 386 21.53 18.72 11.33
CA LEU A 386 21.66 17.29 11.10
C LEU A 386 20.70 16.46 11.97
N VAL A 387 20.59 16.80 13.26
CA VAL A 387 19.71 16.09 14.21
C VAL A 387 18.25 16.24 13.81
N TRP A 388 17.77 17.47 13.58
CA TRP A 388 16.37 17.68 13.21
C TRP A 388 16.04 17.18 11.81
N THR A 389 17.01 17.18 10.88
CA THR A 389 16.85 16.50 9.59
C THR A 389 16.62 15.00 9.80
N ALA A 390 17.41 14.35 10.66
CA ALA A 390 17.27 12.94 10.93
C ALA A 390 15.93 12.60 11.59
N VAL A 391 15.53 13.37 12.60
CA VAL A 391 14.23 13.20 13.29
C VAL A 391 13.08 13.39 12.29
N ALA A 392 13.12 14.44 11.48
CA ALA A 392 12.07 14.74 10.51
C ALA A 392 11.93 13.65 9.45
N TRP A 393 13.04 13.09 8.95
CA TRP A 393 13.02 11.96 8.03
C TRP A 393 12.41 10.70 8.66
N GLN A 394 12.70 10.41 9.94
CA GLN A 394 12.10 9.25 10.60
C GLN A 394 10.61 9.41 10.83
N ILE A 395 10.16 10.60 11.26
CA ILE A 395 8.73 10.92 11.39
C ILE A 395 8.03 10.76 10.03
N CYS A 396 8.61 11.34 8.98
CA CYS A 396 8.10 11.21 7.62
C CYS A 396 7.98 9.74 7.20
N SER A 397 9.05 8.96 7.40
CA SER A 397 9.11 7.58 6.98
C SER A 397 8.09 6.69 7.72
N VAL A 398 7.88 6.90 9.03
CA VAL A 398 6.79 6.25 9.77
C VAL A 398 5.43 6.62 9.18
N GLY A 399 5.21 7.91 8.86
CA GLY A 399 3.97 8.37 8.21
C GLY A 399 3.73 7.69 6.86
N VAL A 400 4.77 7.60 6.02
CA VAL A 400 4.73 6.91 4.73
C VAL A 400 4.38 5.43 4.92
N VAL A 401 5.18 4.68 5.67
CA VAL A 401 4.99 3.24 5.84
C VAL A 401 3.67 2.94 6.56
N GLY A 402 3.24 3.80 7.49
CA GLY A 402 1.94 3.72 8.15
C GLY A 402 0.76 3.90 7.18
N LEU A 403 0.85 4.83 6.22
CA LEU A 403 -0.16 4.96 5.15
C LEU A 403 -0.16 3.78 4.18
N ILE A 404 1.01 3.21 3.86
CA ILE A 404 1.08 1.98 3.07
C ILE A 404 0.31 0.86 3.77
N PHE A 405 0.55 0.71 5.07
CA PHE A 405 -0.02 -0.34 5.88
C PHE A 405 -1.53 -0.19 6.08
N VAL A 406 -2.03 1.04 6.27
CA VAL A 406 -3.46 1.29 6.56
C VAL A 406 -4.29 1.51 5.29
N VAL A 407 -3.69 2.00 4.20
CA VAL A 407 -4.39 2.34 2.97
C VAL A 407 -3.75 1.66 1.76
N SER A 408 -2.60 2.14 1.28
CA SER A 408 -1.84 1.58 0.16
C SER A 408 -0.57 2.38 -0.15
N SER A 409 0.37 1.80 -0.89
CA SER A 409 1.53 2.52 -1.46
C SER A 409 1.11 3.64 -2.40
N LEU A 410 0.04 3.42 -3.15
CA LEU A 410 -0.51 4.38 -4.08
C LEU A 410 -0.99 5.63 -3.35
N PHE A 411 -1.83 5.46 -2.34
CA PHE A 411 -2.32 6.57 -1.52
C PHE A 411 -1.18 7.27 -0.77
N SER A 412 -0.26 6.52 -0.16
CA SER A 412 0.90 7.11 0.51
C SER A 412 1.73 7.99 -0.42
N ASN A 413 1.99 7.53 -1.65
CA ASN A 413 2.77 8.30 -2.60
C ASN A 413 2.03 9.55 -3.10
N VAL A 414 0.71 9.48 -3.22
CA VAL A 414 -0.13 10.63 -3.58
C VAL A 414 0.00 11.72 -2.52
N ILE A 415 -0.03 11.37 -1.24
CA ILE A 415 0.18 12.32 -0.14
C ILE A 415 1.62 12.86 -0.11
N SER A 416 2.63 12.01 -0.35
CA SER A 416 4.05 12.44 -0.51
C SER A 416 4.22 13.44 -1.65
N THR A 417 3.58 13.18 -2.78
CA THR A 417 3.61 14.07 -3.95
C THR A 417 2.95 15.41 -3.66
N LEU A 418 1.83 15.41 -2.94
CA LEU A 418 1.19 16.64 -2.48
C LEU A 418 2.11 17.44 -1.55
N SER A 419 2.77 16.78 -0.59
CA SER A 419 3.74 17.43 0.29
C SER A 419 4.82 18.14 -0.52
N LEU A 420 5.38 17.48 -1.53
CA LEU A 420 6.41 18.04 -2.41
C LEU A 420 5.90 19.18 -3.29
N ALA A 421 4.64 19.15 -3.72
CA ALA A 421 4.05 20.26 -4.47
C ALA A 421 3.90 21.53 -3.61
N VAL A 422 3.76 21.37 -2.28
CA VAL A 422 3.66 22.49 -1.32
C VAL A 422 5.04 22.99 -0.86
N THR A 423 6.06 22.13 -0.83
CA THR A 423 7.43 22.50 -0.39
C THR A 423 8.03 23.74 -1.09
N PRO A 424 7.84 23.99 -2.40
CA PRO A 424 8.30 25.22 -3.04
C PRO A 424 7.76 26.50 -2.38
N ILE A 425 6.53 26.49 -1.89
CA ILE A 425 5.93 27.63 -1.17
C ILE A 425 6.64 27.84 0.16
N ALA A 426 6.91 26.75 0.90
CA ALA A 426 7.68 26.83 2.14
C ALA A 426 9.13 27.30 1.89
N SER A 427 9.74 26.85 0.81
CA SER A 427 11.09 27.27 0.37
C SER A 427 11.13 28.77 0.04
N LEU A 428 10.11 29.27 -0.66
CA LEU A 428 9.96 30.70 -0.96
C LEU A 428 9.88 31.55 0.32
N VAL A 429 9.17 31.07 1.34
CA VAL A 429 9.03 31.79 2.62
C VAL A 429 10.32 31.73 3.45
N VAL A 430 10.99 30.58 3.50
CA VAL A 430 12.14 30.35 4.40
C VAL A 430 13.47 30.81 3.77
N PHE A 431 13.69 30.52 2.48
CA PHE A 431 14.96 30.80 1.80
C PHE A 431 14.88 31.97 0.83
N HIS A 432 13.69 32.56 0.63
CA HIS A 432 13.46 33.56 -0.42
C HIS A 432 13.87 33.05 -1.81
N ASP A 433 13.65 31.74 -2.05
CA ASP A 433 13.87 31.09 -3.34
C ASP A 433 13.19 31.87 -4.47
N LYS A 434 13.90 32.09 -5.58
CA LYS A 434 13.29 32.75 -6.74
C LYS A 434 12.21 31.82 -7.32
N MET A 435 10.98 32.32 -7.42
CA MET A 435 9.87 31.61 -8.06
C MET A 435 9.61 32.21 -9.45
N ASN A 436 10.36 31.71 -10.43
CA ASN A 436 10.22 32.12 -11.83
C ASN A 436 8.93 31.54 -12.46
N GLY A 437 8.53 32.09 -13.62
CA GLY A 437 7.31 31.64 -14.31
C GLY A 437 7.31 30.14 -14.61
N VAL A 438 8.48 29.56 -14.88
CA VAL A 438 8.64 28.12 -15.14
C VAL A 438 8.31 27.28 -13.90
N LYS A 439 8.82 27.63 -12.72
CA LYS A 439 8.49 26.96 -11.45
C LYS A 439 7.02 27.09 -11.10
N ILE A 440 6.41 28.25 -11.36
CA ILE A 440 4.98 28.47 -11.12
C ILE A 440 4.16 27.52 -12.02
N ILE A 441 4.49 27.45 -13.32
CA ILE A 441 3.82 26.53 -14.25
C ILE A 441 4.01 25.08 -13.83
N ALA A 442 5.23 24.66 -13.48
CA ALA A 442 5.53 23.32 -13.01
C ALA A 442 4.74 22.96 -11.73
N MET A 443 4.67 23.88 -10.77
CA MET A 443 3.86 23.72 -9.56
C MET A 443 2.36 23.56 -9.88
N LEU A 444 1.82 24.39 -10.78
CA LEU A 444 0.42 24.29 -11.21
C LEU A 444 0.14 22.96 -11.94
N LEU A 445 1.06 22.49 -12.80
CA LEU A 445 0.96 21.19 -13.46
C LEU A 445 1.00 20.04 -12.44
N ALA A 446 1.82 20.15 -11.39
CA ALA A 446 1.87 19.16 -10.32
C ALA A 446 0.55 19.08 -9.54
N PHE A 447 -0.03 20.24 -9.18
CA PHE A 447 -1.36 20.29 -8.56
C PHE A 447 -2.45 19.75 -9.49
N TRP A 448 -2.39 20.06 -10.78
CA TRP A 448 -3.33 19.53 -11.77
C TRP A 448 -3.25 18.00 -11.89
N GLY A 449 -2.04 17.46 -12.02
CA GLY A 449 -1.83 16.01 -12.09
C GLY A 449 -2.36 15.30 -10.85
N PHE A 450 -2.13 15.89 -9.68
CA PHE A 450 -2.67 15.41 -8.40
C PHE A 450 -4.20 15.45 -8.35
N ALA A 451 -4.81 16.58 -8.71
CA ALA A 451 -6.27 16.75 -8.70
C ALA A 451 -6.95 15.77 -9.66
N SER A 452 -6.38 15.59 -10.86
CA SER A 452 -6.86 14.63 -11.86
C SER A 452 -6.84 13.21 -11.32
N TYR A 453 -5.77 12.85 -10.60
CA TYR A 453 -5.61 11.54 -10.01
C TYR A 453 -6.65 11.26 -8.89
N ILE A 454 -6.87 12.22 -7.98
CA ILE A 454 -7.91 12.08 -6.93
C ILE A 454 -9.30 11.99 -7.54
N TYR A 455 -9.60 12.84 -8.51
CA TYR A 455 -10.90 12.87 -9.17
C TYR A 455 -11.21 11.52 -9.84
N GLN A 456 -10.22 10.87 -10.45
CA GLN A 456 -10.41 9.53 -11.01
C GLN A 456 -10.77 8.49 -9.94
N ASN A 457 -10.07 8.48 -8.80
CA ASN A 457 -10.40 7.55 -7.72
C ASN A 457 -11.81 7.78 -7.17
N TYR A 458 -12.27 9.03 -7.17
CA TYR A 458 -13.65 9.37 -6.82
C TYR A 458 -14.66 8.86 -7.85
N LEU A 459 -14.38 9.03 -9.15
CA LEU A 459 -15.22 8.49 -10.23
C LEU A 459 -15.30 6.96 -10.17
N ASP A 460 -14.17 6.28 -9.95
CA ASP A 460 -14.14 4.82 -9.82
C ASP A 460 -14.99 4.34 -8.62
N ASP A 461 -14.94 5.04 -7.48
CA ASP A 461 -15.80 4.73 -6.32
C ASP A 461 -17.29 4.99 -6.61
N LEU A 462 -17.61 6.07 -7.32
CA LEU A 462 -18.98 6.36 -7.76
C LEU A 462 -19.50 5.31 -8.73
N GLU A 463 -18.70 4.85 -9.68
CA GLU A 463 -19.10 3.81 -10.64
C GLU A 463 -19.34 2.48 -9.93
N VAL A 464 -18.51 2.13 -8.96
CA VAL A 464 -18.73 0.95 -8.09
C VAL A 464 -20.04 1.08 -7.32
N ARG A 465 -20.34 2.24 -6.72
CA ARG A 465 -21.60 2.49 -6.01
C ARG A 465 -22.81 2.46 -6.93
N LYS A 466 -22.71 3.09 -8.11
CA LYS A 466 -23.79 3.12 -9.10
C LYS A 466 -24.12 1.71 -9.60
N ASN A 467 -23.10 0.91 -9.91
CA ASN A 467 -23.27 -0.49 -10.30
C ASN A 467 -23.89 -1.34 -9.16
N GLN A 468 -23.68 -0.95 -7.90
CA GLN A 468 -24.36 -1.59 -6.76
C GLN A 468 -25.84 -1.18 -6.69
N THR A 469 -26.15 0.11 -6.80
CA THR A 469 -27.53 0.63 -6.75
C THR A 469 -28.38 0.13 -7.92
N GLU A 470 -27.85 0.13 -9.14
CA GLU A 470 -28.55 -0.40 -10.32
C GLU A 470 -28.79 -1.91 -10.18
N SER A 471 -27.87 -2.64 -9.54
CA SER A 471 -28.09 -4.06 -9.27
C SER A 471 -29.15 -4.31 -8.18
N SER A 472 -29.28 -3.43 -7.18
CA SER A 472 -30.36 -3.53 -6.18
C SER A 472 -31.73 -3.12 -6.74
N ASP A 473 -31.79 -2.08 -7.57
CA ASP A 473 -33.05 -1.60 -8.15
C ASP A 473 -33.60 -2.57 -9.21
N ALA A 474 -32.72 -3.17 -10.03
CA ALA A 474 -33.10 -4.22 -10.96
C ALA A 474 -33.66 -5.48 -10.26
N THR A 475 -33.29 -5.71 -8.99
CA THR A 475 -33.83 -6.81 -8.18
C THR A 475 -35.20 -6.47 -7.58
N ASN A 476 -35.50 -5.19 -7.35
CA ASN A 476 -36.77 -4.72 -6.76
C ASN A 476 -37.88 -4.51 -7.81
N THR A 477 -37.55 -4.30 -9.09
CA THR A 477 -38.54 -4.12 -10.16
C THR A 477 -39.03 -5.43 -10.79
N SER A 478 -38.50 -6.58 -10.35
CA SER A 478 -38.83 -7.91 -10.89
C SER A 478 -39.84 -8.72 -10.07
N ASP A 479 -40.53 -8.11 -9.10
CA ASP A 479 -41.70 -8.71 -8.46
C ASP A 479 -42.99 -8.08 -9.02
N PRO A 480 -43.67 -8.70 -10.01
CA PRO A 480 -45.07 -8.44 -10.26
C PRO A 480 -45.94 -9.18 -9.24
N CYS A 481 -46.99 -8.48 -8.79
CA CYS A 481 -48.12 -8.99 -7.98
C CYS A 481 -48.74 -10.29 -8.48
#